data_AF-A0A1V5LU99-F1
#
_entry.id   AF-A0A1V5LU99-F1
#
_cell.length_a   1.000
_cell.length_b   1.000
_cell.length_c   1.000
_cell.angle_alpha   90.00
_cell.angle_beta   90.00
_cell.angle_gamma   90.00
#
_symmetry.space_group_name_H-M   'P 1'
#
loop_
_entity.id
_entity.type
_entity.pdbx_description
1 polymer ?
#
loop_
_entity_poly.entity_id
_entity_poly.type
_entity_poly.pdbx_seq_one_letter_code
_entity_poly.pdbx_strand_id
1 'polypeptide(L)'
;MGLRRIRDLWKRVKSIAAATIAFAVASLPGIVGAQNASGQSKSNEKVIANPEKLMGEPTVLRGKPMMGGAVRPVDWNEVAMRDAGVKKIADEIEAITKAKGGELSREQKLKVARLRIRMAEQAQKAKVPYFAVSELSRLQSDAACLGDKALMSDIIKARIAANEALHIDVSALQKELDALNAKKGEK
;
A
#
# COMPACT_ATOMS: atom_id res chain seq x y z
N MET A 1 -40.50 5.02 17.58
CA MET A 1 -39.22 4.37 17.96
C MET A 1 -38.27 4.09 16.77
N GLY A 2 -38.38 4.78 15.62
CA GLY A 2 -37.57 4.47 14.41
C GLY A 2 -36.32 5.34 14.17
N LEU A 3 -36.32 6.60 14.63
CA LEU A 3 -35.26 7.56 14.33
C LEU A 3 -34.02 7.50 15.24
N ARG A 4 -34.12 6.84 16.42
CA ARG A 4 -32.97 6.65 17.32
C ARG A 4 -31.99 5.61 16.79
N ARG A 5 -32.49 4.49 16.25
CA ARG A 5 -31.67 3.40 15.71
C ARG A 5 -30.83 3.82 14.50
N ILE A 6 -31.36 4.67 13.63
CA ILE A 6 -30.65 5.16 12.43
C ILE A 6 -29.50 6.10 12.84
N ARG A 7 -29.72 6.94 13.84
CA ARG A 7 -28.69 7.84 14.39
C ARG A 7 -27.56 7.08 15.10
N ASP A 8 -27.88 5.99 15.80
CA ASP A 8 -26.87 5.15 16.45
C ASP A 8 -26.06 4.33 15.44
N LEU A 9 -26.68 3.91 14.32
CA LEU A 9 -25.97 3.29 13.20
C LEU A 9 -25.00 4.28 12.54
N TRP A 10 -25.42 5.53 12.34
CA TRP A 10 -24.59 6.57 11.74
C TRP A 10 -23.39 6.96 12.62
N LYS A 11 -23.56 6.95 13.95
CA LYS A 11 -22.45 7.13 14.91
C LYS A 11 -21.45 5.97 14.89
N ARG A 12 -21.92 4.73 14.73
CA ARG A 12 -21.03 3.55 14.58
C ARG A 12 -20.24 3.56 13.27
N VAL A 13 -20.84 4.01 12.16
CA VAL A 13 -20.13 4.13 10.86
C VAL A 13 -19.03 5.20 10.92
N LYS A 14 -19.26 6.33 11.61
CA LYS A 14 -18.22 7.36 11.80
C LYS A 14 -17.04 6.89 12.67
N SER A 15 -17.27 6.05 13.68
CA SER A 15 -16.18 5.56 14.53
C SER A 15 -15.30 4.53 13.81
N ILE A 16 -15.85 3.76 12.86
CA ILE A 16 -15.08 2.80 12.05
C ILE A 16 -14.26 3.52 10.98
N ALA A 17 -14.79 4.60 10.39
CA ALA A 17 -14.07 5.42 9.41
C ALA A 17 -12.89 6.20 10.03
N ALA A 18 -13.00 6.66 11.27
CA ALA A 18 -11.90 7.35 11.96
C ALA A 18 -10.73 6.41 12.29
N ALA A 19 -11.00 5.13 12.55
CA ALA A 19 -9.95 4.15 12.84
C ALA A 19 -9.21 3.66 11.58
N THR A 20 -9.82 3.73 10.39
CA THR A 20 -9.19 3.30 9.13
C THR A 20 -8.37 4.41 8.45
N ILE A 21 -8.65 5.68 8.73
CA ILE A 21 -7.88 6.80 8.15
C ILE A 21 -6.48 6.93 8.81
N ALA A 22 -6.32 6.50 10.06
CA ALA A 22 -5.04 6.59 10.76
C ALA A 22 -3.95 5.68 10.17
N PHE A 23 -4.30 4.61 9.44
CA PHE A 23 -3.32 3.72 8.80
C PHE A 23 -2.98 4.13 7.35
N ALA A 24 -3.75 5.03 6.74
CA ALA A 24 -3.58 5.48 5.36
C ALA A 24 -2.82 6.81 5.21
N VAL A 25 -2.63 7.58 6.29
CA VAL A 25 -1.94 8.89 6.25
C VAL A 25 -0.43 8.79 6.52
N ALA A 26 0.05 7.67 7.06
CA ALA A 26 1.49 7.49 7.36
C ALA A 26 2.36 7.05 6.16
N SER A 27 1.77 6.80 4.98
CA SER A 27 2.49 6.25 3.82
C SER A 27 2.38 7.08 2.53
N LEU A 28 1.87 8.31 2.60
CA LEU A 28 1.95 9.26 1.49
C LEU A 28 3.14 10.21 1.67
N PRO A 29 4.22 10.08 0.88
CA PRO A 29 5.13 11.19 0.68
C PRO A 29 4.41 12.24 -0.17
N GLY A 30 3.87 13.25 0.50
CA GLY A 30 3.76 14.60 -0.07
C GLY A 30 2.43 15.03 -0.66
N ILE A 31 1.34 15.10 0.12
CA ILE A 31 0.26 16.09 -0.11
C ILE A 31 -0.44 16.47 1.21
N VAL A 32 0.26 17.05 2.20
CA VAL A 32 -0.35 17.95 3.19
C VAL A 32 0.70 18.99 3.57
N GLY A 33 0.47 20.26 3.21
CA GLY A 33 1.29 21.38 3.71
C GLY A 33 2.02 22.22 2.66
N ALA A 34 1.45 22.43 1.47
CA ALA A 34 1.75 23.63 0.68
C ALA A 34 1.05 24.85 1.32
N GLN A 35 1.52 25.24 2.51
CA GLN A 35 1.24 26.54 3.13
C GLN A 35 2.48 26.92 3.92
N ASN A 36 3.43 27.54 3.24
CA ASN A 36 3.99 28.83 3.65
C ASN A 36 4.93 29.31 2.55
N ALA A 37 4.49 30.39 1.89
CA ALA A 37 5.38 31.28 1.17
C ALA A 37 6.34 31.93 2.16
N SER A 38 7.64 31.92 1.87
CA SER A 38 8.55 33.08 1.95
C SER A 38 10.02 32.68 1.76
N GLY A 39 10.73 33.44 0.91
CA GLY A 39 12.20 33.52 0.82
C GLY A 39 12.85 32.48 -0.11
N GLN A 40 13.32 32.79 -1.33
CA GLN A 40 14.64 33.41 -1.64
C GLN A 40 15.78 32.80 -0.79
N SER A 41 16.92 32.32 -1.32
CA SER A 41 17.71 32.84 -2.44
C SER A 41 18.78 31.82 -2.89
N LYS A 42 19.27 31.97 -4.12
CA LYS A 42 20.43 31.30 -4.71
C LYS A 42 21.75 31.89 -4.19
N SER A 43 22.78 31.08 -4.01
CA SER A 43 24.22 31.34 -4.28
C SER A 43 25.01 30.11 -3.81
N ASN A 44 25.68 29.35 -4.69
CA ASN A 44 27.04 29.53 -5.20
C ASN A 44 28.04 30.07 -4.16
N GLU A 45 28.74 29.17 -3.46
CA GLU A 45 30.05 29.47 -2.91
C GLU A 45 30.96 28.23 -2.93
N LYS A 46 32.06 28.37 -3.70
CA LYS A 46 33.25 27.53 -3.65
C LYS A 46 33.88 27.69 -2.27
N VAL A 47 34.15 26.60 -1.56
CA VAL A 47 35.10 26.64 -0.44
C VAL A 47 36.31 25.79 -0.78
N ILE A 48 37.42 26.51 -0.83
CA ILE A 48 38.78 26.15 -1.18
C ILE A 48 39.34 25.18 -0.14
N ALA A 49 39.99 24.12 -0.62
CA ALA A 49 40.85 23.28 0.20
C ALA A 49 42.05 24.11 0.69
N ASN A 50 42.31 24.11 2.00
CA ASN A 50 43.62 24.46 2.52
C ASN A 50 44.04 23.38 3.53
N PRO A 51 45.21 22.74 3.34
CA PRO A 51 45.74 21.75 4.26
C PRO A 51 46.58 22.45 5.35
N GLU A 52 46.83 21.70 6.43
CA GLU A 52 47.83 21.95 7.48
C GLU A 52 47.50 23.00 8.55
N LYS A 53 47.20 22.50 9.76
CA LYS A 53 47.84 22.94 11.01
C LYS A 53 47.80 21.84 12.09
N LEU A 54 49.00 21.33 12.31
CA LEU A 54 49.61 20.58 13.41
C LEU A 54 48.97 20.63 14.80
N MET A 55 48.95 19.42 15.41
CA MET A 55 49.36 19.08 16.78
C MET A 55 48.63 19.70 18.00
N GLY A 56 47.96 18.82 18.75
CA GLY A 56 48.03 18.80 20.22
C GLY A 56 46.80 19.28 20.97
N GLU A 57 45.88 18.37 21.29
CA GLU A 57 45.12 18.29 22.56
C GLU A 57 44.24 17.02 22.53
N PRO A 58 44.07 16.26 23.63
CA PRO A 58 43.15 15.14 23.68
C PRO A 58 41.73 15.73 23.77
N THR A 59 41.21 16.17 22.63
CA THR A 59 39.80 16.55 22.54
C THR A 59 39.02 15.26 22.73
N VAL A 60 38.41 15.13 23.91
CA VAL A 60 37.40 14.13 24.24
C VAL A 60 36.57 13.91 22.99
N LEU A 61 36.63 12.71 22.40
CA LEU A 61 35.80 12.31 21.27
C LEU A 61 34.35 12.33 21.77
N ARG A 62 33.78 13.53 21.83
CA ARG A 62 32.36 13.81 21.86
C ARG A 62 31.91 13.35 20.49
N GLY A 63 31.72 12.04 20.39
CA GLY A 63 31.25 11.37 19.20
C GLY A 63 30.09 12.20 18.69
N LYS A 64 30.29 12.82 17.53
CA LYS A 64 29.17 13.38 16.77
C LYS A 64 28.14 12.25 16.76
N PRO A 65 26.87 12.50 17.17
CA PRO A 65 25.85 11.49 16.93
C PRO A 65 25.96 11.18 15.46
N MET A 66 26.32 9.95 15.12
CA MET A 66 26.28 9.47 13.74
C MET A 66 24.92 9.90 13.26
N MET A 67 24.89 10.88 12.34
CA MET A 67 23.66 11.44 11.80
C MET A 67 22.85 10.23 11.39
N GLY A 68 21.80 9.94 12.16
CA GLY A 68 20.96 8.77 11.96
C GLY A 68 20.40 8.93 10.57
N GLY A 69 21.04 8.27 9.60
CA GLY A 69 20.61 8.29 8.23
C GLY A 69 19.17 7.83 8.26
N ALA A 70 18.26 8.70 7.84
CA ALA A 70 16.85 8.35 7.74
C ALA A 70 16.78 7.07 6.90
N VAL A 71 16.53 5.94 7.54
CA VAL A 71 16.35 4.67 6.85
C VAL A 71 15.08 4.85 6.04
N ARG A 72 15.23 5.07 4.73
CA ARG A 72 14.09 5.19 3.82
C ARG A 72 13.28 3.89 3.95
N PRO A 73 11.94 3.98 4.14
CA PRO A 73 11.09 2.79 4.13
C PRO A 73 11.33 1.96 2.87
N VAL A 74 11.37 0.63 3.02
CA VAL A 74 11.54 -0.28 1.88
C VAL A 74 10.36 -0.11 0.92
N ASP A 75 10.66 0.17 -0.35
CA ASP A 75 9.66 0.18 -1.40
C ASP A 75 9.42 -1.26 -1.90
N TRP A 76 8.41 -1.91 -1.33
CA TRP A 76 8.04 -3.28 -1.69
C TRP A 76 7.59 -3.44 -3.14
N ASN A 77 7.13 -2.36 -3.79
CA ASN A 77 6.81 -2.41 -5.21
C ASN A 77 8.08 -2.50 -6.04
N GLU A 78 9.10 -1.68 -5.74
CA GLU A 78 10.39 -1.79 -6.42
C GLU A 78 11.01 -3.18 -6.24
N VAL A 79 10.93 -3.73 -5.03
CA VAL A 79 11.44 -5.09 -4.73
C VAL A 79 10.67 -6.15 -5.53
N ALA A 80 9.34 -6.08 -5.59
CA ALA A 80 8.52 -7.04 -6.33
C ALA A 80 8.78 -6.98 -7.85
N MET A 81 8.98 -5.79 -8.41
CA MET A 81 9.23 -5.59 -9.85
C MET A 81 10.61 -6.09 -10.31
N ARG A 82 11.49 -6.52 -9.39
CA ARG A 82 12.73 -7.23 -9.73
C ARG A 82 12.47 -8.67 -10.18
N ASP A 83 11.35 -9.27 -9.78
CA ASP A 83 10.92 -10.57 -10.30
C ASP A 83 10.34 -10.40 -11.71
N ALA A 84 10.89 -11.14 -12.68
CA ALA A 84 10.46 -11.06 -14.07
C ALA A 84 9.00 -11.51 -14.26
N GLY A 85 8.52 -12.44 -13.43
CA GLY A 85 7.13 -12.91 -13.45
C GLY A 85 6.16 -11.83 -12.99
N VAL A 86 6.46 -11.17 -11.86
CA VAL A 86 5.68 -10.03 -11.36
C VAL A 86 5.68 -8.90 -12.39
N LYS A 87 6.85 -8.54 -12.91
CA LYS A 87 6.99 -7.46 -13.90
C LYS A 87 6.18 -7.73 -15.17
N LYS A 88 6.24 -8.95 -15.71
CA LYS A 88 5.45 -9.31 -16.90
C LYS A 88 3.95 -9.10 -16.69
N ILE A 89 3.43 -9.48 -15.51
CA ILE A 89 2.00 -9.29 -15.21
C ILE A 89 1.68 -7.80 -15.05
N ALA A 90 2.58 -7.02 -14.45
CA ALA A 90 2.43 -5.57 -14.34
C ALA A 90 2.38 -4.89 -15.72
N ASP A 91 3.27 -5.30 -16.64
CA ASP A 91 3.30 -4.82 -18.02
C ASP A 91 2.00 -5.19 -18.77
N GLU A 92 1.46 -6.40 -18.55
CA GLU A 92 0.16 -6.81 -19.11
C GLU A 92 -1.01 -5.95 -18.59
N ILE A 93 -1.01 -5.62 -17.29
CA ILE A 93 -2.00 -4.70 -16.70
C ILE A 93 -1.88 -3.31 -17.33
N GLU A 94 -0.65 -2.81 -17.45
CA GLU A 94 -0.37 -1.49 -18.02
C GLU A 94 -0.78 -1.41 -19.50
N ALA A 95 -0.57 -2.46 -20.28
CA ALA A 95 -1.03 -2.54 -21.66
C ALA A 95 -2.56 -2.41 -21.76
N ILE A 96 -3.31 -3.05 -20.84
CA ILE A 96 -4.78 -2.97 -20.81
C ILE A 96 -5.25 -1.57 -20.41
N THR A 97 -4.59 -0.92 -19.45
CA THR A 97 -4.99 0.39 -18.94
C THR A 97 -4.62 1.52 -19.89
N LYS A 98 -3.42 1.50 -20.49
CA LYS A 98 -2.95 2.54 -21.43
C LYS A 98 -3.63 2.48 -22.79
N ALA A 99 -3.95 1.29 -23.30
CA ALA A 99 -4.55 1.14 -24.64
C ALA A 99 -5.91 1.83 -24.81
N LYS A 100 -6.59 2.20 -23.72
CA LYS A 100 -7.95 2.75 -23.77
C LYS A 100 -8.04 4.26 -23.52
N GLY A 101 -7.05 4.90 -22.89
CA GLY A 101 -7.05 6.35 -22.63
C GLY A 101 -8.28 6.89 -21.88
N GLY A 102 -9.12 6.02 -21.31
CA GLY A 102 -10.44 6.31 -20.75
C GLY A 102 -10.93 5.17 -19.83
N GLU A 103 -12.20 5.21 -19.41
CA GLU A 103 -12.73 4.24 -18.45
C GLU A 103 -12.76 2.81 -19.01
N LEU A 104 -12.23 1.86 -18.25
CA LEU A 104 -12.22 0.44 -18.62
C LEU A 104 -13.63 -0.16 -18.62
N SER A 105 -13.92 -1.03 -19.59
CA SER A 105 -15.16 -1.81 -19.57
C SER A 105 -15.21 -2.74 -18.35
N ARG A 106 -16.40 -3.19 -17.95
CA ARG A 106 -16.55 -4.11 -16.82
C ARG A 106 -15.72 -5.40 -16.99
N GLU A 107 -15.72 -5.96 -18.19
CA GLU A 107 -14.92 -7.15 -18.52
C GLU A 107 -13.42 -6.90 -18.37
N GLN A 108 -12.96 -5.73 -18.79
CA GLN A 108 -11.56 -5.32 -18.62
C GLN A 108 -11.21 -5.11 -17.15
N LYS A 109 -12.09 -4.47 -16.37
CA LYS A 109 -11.91 -4.32 -14.92
C LYS A 109 -11.79 -5.69 -14.24
N LEU A 110 -12.63 -6.66 -14.62
CA LEU A 110 -12.54 -8.05 -14.13
C LEU A 110 -11.23 -8.73 -14.55
N LYS A 111 -10.80 -8.54 -15.81
CA LYS A 111 -9.52 -9.08 -16.30
C LYS A 111 -8.33 -8.51 -15.52
N VAL A 112 -8.29 -7.20 -15.31
CA VAL A 112 -7.25 -6.52 -14.52
C VAL A 112 -7.27 -7.01 -13.08
N ALA A 113 -8.45 -7.16 -12.47
CA ALA A 113 -8.56 -7.70 -11.12
C ALA A 113 -7.97 -9.10 -10.99
N ARG A 114 -8.27 -10.00 -11.94
CA ARG A 114 -7.69 -11.35 -11.97
C ARG A 114 -6.18 -11.33 -12.19
N LEU A 115 -5.67 -10.44 -13.02
CA LEU A 115 -4.23 -10.25 -13.21
C LEU A 115 -3.55 -9.77 -11.92
N ARG A 116 -4.16 -8.83 -11.18
CA ARG A 116 -3.64 -8.36 -9.90
C ARG A 116 -3.58 -9.46 -8.83
N ILE A 117 -4.56 -10.37 -8.79
CA ILE A 117 -4.49 -11.57 -7.93
C ILE A 117 -3.26 -12.41 -8.31
N ARG A 118 -3.10 -12.73 -9.60
CA ARG A 118 -1.94 -13.52 -10.07
C ARG A 118 -0.60 -12.83 -9.80
N MET A 119 -0.56 -11.51 -9.91
CA MET A 119 0.62 -10.70 -9.59
C MET A 119 0.99 -10.84 -8.11
N ALA A 120 0.01 -10.79 -7.22
CA ALA A 120 0.21 -10.99 -5.78
C ALA A 120 0.65 -12.43 -5.45
N GLU A 121 0.05 -13.44 -6.07
CA GLU A 121 0.48 -14.84 -5.92
C GLU A 121 1.91 -15.05 -6.40
N GLN A 122 2.29 -14.44 -7.52
CA GLN A 122 3.65 -14.50 -8.05
C GLN A 122 4.64 -13.80 -7.10
N ALA A 123 4.28 -12.66 -6.53
CA ALA A 123 5.09 -11.96 -5.53
C ALA A 123 5.27 -12.78 -4.24
N GLN A 124 4.24 -13.53 -3.81
CA GLN A 124 4.39 -14.47 -2.68
C GLN A 124 5.41 -15.56 -2.98
N LYS A 125 5.36 -16.15 -4.19
CA LYS A 125 6.34 -17.15 -4.63
C LYS A 125 7.76 -16.57 -4.64
N ALA A 126 7.90 -15.32 -5.07
CA ALA A 126 9.15 -14.55 -5.05
C ALA A 126 9.58 -14.05 -3.66
N LYS A 127 8.90 -14.48 -2.58
CA LYS A 127 9.20 -14.09 -1.19
C LYS A 127 9.06 -12.58 -0.92
N VAL A 128 8.13 -11.92 -1.60
CA VAL A 128 7.75 -10.53 -1.37
C VAL A 128 6.29 -10.43 -0.86
N PRO A 129 5.96 -11.02 0.30
CA PRO A 129 4.58 -11.12 0.78
C PRO A 129 3.96 -9.75 1.16
N TYR A 130 4.76 -8.77 1.58
CA TYR A 130 4.26 -7.41 1.88
C TYR A 130 3.68 -6.70 0.65
N PHE A 131 4.29 -6.90 -0.53
CA PHE A 131 3.71 -6.42 -1.78
C PHE A 131 2.36 -7.08 -2.05
N ALA A 132 2.28 -8.41 -1.89
CA ALA A 132 1.04 -9.16 -2.10
C ALA A 132 -0.09 -8.68 -1.16
N VAL A 133 0.19 -8.48 0.13
CA VAL A 133 -0.81 -7.95 1.09
C VAL A 133 -1.28 -6.55 0.70
N SER A 134 -0.37 -5.66 0.30
CA SER A 134 -0.72 -4.30 -0.12
C SER A 134 -1.60 -4.30 -1.37
N GLU A 135 -1.18 -5.05 -2.40
CA GLU A 135 -1.88 -5.12 -3.69
C GLU A 135 -3.28 -5.72 -3.55
N LEU A 136 -3.41 -6.83 -2.81
CA LEU A 136 -4.71 -7.50 -2.61
C LEU A 136 -5.66 -6.67 -1.74
N SER A 137 -5.13 -5.88 -0.79
CA SER A 137 -5.97 -4.99 0.03
C SER A 137 -6.55 -3.84 -0.80
N ARG A 138 -5.74 -3.25 -1.70
CA ARG A 138 -6.23 -2.26 -2.68
C ARG A 138 -7.26 -2.87 -3.62
N LEU A 139 -6.97 -4.06 -4.13
CA LEU A 139 -7.86 -4.75 -5.05
C LEU A 139 -9.22 -5.08 -4.43
N GLN A 140 -9.28 -5.47 -3.15
CA GLN A 140 -10.56 -5.73 -2.49
C GLN A 140 -11.45 -4.49 -2.46
N SER A 141 -10.88 -3.32 -2.19
CA SER A 141 -11.60 -2.04 -2.25
C SER A 141 -12.13 -1.74 -3.65
N ASP A 142 -11.30 -1.93 -4.69
CA ASP A 142 -11.69 -1.72 -6.08
C ASP A 142 -12.78 -2.71 -6.54
N ALA A 143 -12.67 -3.97 -6.14
CA ALA A 143 -13.58 -5.04 -6.54
C ALA A 143 -14.96 -4.96 -5.86
N ALA A 144 -15.06 -4.31 -4.69
CA ALA A 144 -16.34 -4.10 -4.01
C ALA A 144 -17.34 -3.34 -4.91
N CYS A 145 -16.86 -2.45 -5.78
CA CYS A 145 -17.68 -1.71 -6.73
C CYS A 145 -18.16 -2.55 -7.94
N LEU A 146 -17.52 -3.70 -8.22
CA LEU A 146 -17.86 -4.55 -9.38
C LEU A 146 -19.01 -5.53 -9.11
N GLY A 147 -19.30 -5.80 -7.83
CA GLY A 147 -20.38 -6.69 -7.39
C GLY A 147 -20.18 -8.16 -7.75
N ASP A 148 -18.99 -8.57 -8.19
CA ASP A 148 -18.68 -9.96 -8.53
C ASP A 148 -18.28 -10.73 -7.26
N LYS A 149 -19.20 -11.56 -6.76
CA LYS A 149 -18.97 -12.40 -5.58
C LYS A 149 -17.85 -13.42 -5.79
N ALA A 150 -17.71 -14.00 -6.99
CA ALA A 150 -16.68 -15.00 -7.24
C ALA A 150 -15.30 -14.35 -7.18
N LEU A 151 -15.13 -13.20 -7.82
CA LEU A 151 -13.92 -12.39 -7.73
C LEU A 151 -13.61 -12.00 -6.28
N MET A 152 -14.62 -11.57 -5.52
CA MET A 152 -14.45 -11.21 -4.11
C MET A 152 -13.98 -12.42 -3.27
N SER A 153 -14.53 -13.60 -3.51
CA SER A 153 -14.09 -14.85 -2.86
C SER A 153 -12.62 -15.14 -3.15
N ASP A 154 -12.21 -15.02 -4.42
CA ASP A 154 -10.83 -15.27 -4.84
C ASP A 154 -9.85 -14.26 -4.21
N ILE A 155 -10.24 -12.98 -4.13
CA ILE A 155 -9.45 -11.93 -3.45
C ILE A 155 -9.27 -12.26 -1.98
N ILE A 156 -10.36 -12.60 -1.26
CA ILE A 156 -10.29 -12.88 0.18
C ILE A 156 -9.41 -14.12 0.45
N LYS A 157 -9.54 -15.18 -0.35
CA LYS A 157 -8.66 -16.37 -0.24
C LYS A 157 -7.19 -16.01 -0.45
N ALA A 158 -6.89 -15.21 -1.49
CA ALA A 158 -5.53 -14.75 -1.73
C ALA A 158 -4.99 -13.89 -0.59
N ARG A 159 -5.84 -13.05 0.03
CA ARG A 159 -5.46 -12.25 1.21
C ARG A 159 -5.18 -13.11 2.44
N ILE A 160 -5.96 -14.17 2.67
CA ILE A 160 -5.71 -15.11 3.77
C ILE A 160 -4.30 -15.70 3.59
N ALA A 161 -4.01 -16.29 2.42
CA ALA A 161 -2.69 -16.87 2.14
C ALA A 161 -1.55 -15.84 2.28
N ALA A 162 -1.75 -14.60 1.83
CA ALA A 162 -0.77 -13.52 1.96
C ALA A 162 -0.46 -13.14 3.41
N ASN A 163 -1.51 -13.05 4.23
CA ASN A 163 -1.42 -12.68 5.64
C ASN A 163 -0.85 -13.82 6.50
N GLU A 164 -1.22 -15.07 6.20
CA GLU A 164 -0.64 -16.25 6.86
C GLU A 164 0.87 -16.33 6.64
N ALA A 165 1.35 -16.02 5.43
CA ALA A 165 2.78 -15.98 5.12
C ALA A 165 3.55 -14.90 5.92
N LEU A 166 2.84 -13.92 6.49
CA LEU A 166 3.38 -12.87 7.36
C LEU A 166 2.99 -13.05 8.84
N HIS A 167 2.33 -14.16 9.19
CA HIS A 167 1.80 -14.41 10.53
C HIS A 167 0.85 -13.30 11.03
N ILE A 168 0.08 -12.71 10.13
CA ILE A 168 -0.97 -11.72 10.45
C ILE A 168 -2.28 -12.47 10.71
N ASP A 169 -3.07 -12.01 11.70
CA ASP A 169 -4.38 -12.61 12.01
C ASP A 169 -5.33 -12.56 10.81
N VAL A 170 -5.88 -13.72 10.46
CA VAL A 170 -6.81 -13.90 9.32
C VAL A 170 -8.26 -14.13 9.77
N SER A 171 -8.55 -14.13 11.07
CA SER A 171 -9.87 -14.43 11.61
C SER A 171 -10.99 -13.57 11.02
N ALA A 172 -10.72 -12.28 10.78
CA ALA A 172 -11.67 -11.38 10.16
C ALA A 172 -11.93 -11.72 8.68
N LEU A 173 -10.88 -12.08 7.93
CA LEU A 173 -10.99 -12.48 6.52
C LEU A 173 -11.72 -13.81 6.37
N GLN A 174 -11.48 -14.76 7.29
CA GLN A 174 -12.17 -16.03 7.30
C GLN A 174 -13.68 -15.84 7.51
N LYS A 175 -14.07 -15.01 8.49
CA LYS A 175 -15.48 -14.65 8.71
C LYS A 175 -16.10 -13.97 7.49
N GLU A 176 -15.37 -13.11 6.79
CA GLU A 176 -15.84 -12.46 5.57
C GLU A 176 -16.06 -13.49 4.44
N LEU A 177 -15.12 -14.43 4.27
CA LEU A 177 -15.23 -15.52 3.29
C LEU A 177 -16.43 -16.43 3.59
N ASP A 178 -16.62 -16.81 4.85
CA ASP A 178 -17.72 -17.65 5.29
C ASP A 178 -19.07 -16.95 5.06
N ALA A 179 -19.17 -15.65 5.41
CA ALA A 179 -20.36 -14.85 5.15
C ALA A 179 -20.68 -14.70 3.66
N LEU A 180 -19.65 -14.61 2.81
CA LEU A 180 -19.82 -14.57 1.37
C LEU A 180 -20.33 -15.90 0.81
N ASN A 181 -19.85 -17.03 1.36
CA ASN A 181 -20.28 -18.37 0.98
C ASN A 181 -21.68 -18.73 1.49
N ALA A 182 -22.04 -18.31 2.70
CA ALA A 182 -23.37 -18.55 3.28
C ALA A 182 -24.48 -17.93 2.42
N LYS A 183 -24.24 -16.72 1.88
CA LYS A 183 -25.14 -16.04 0.92
C LYS A 183 -25.27 -16.72 -0.45
N LYS A 184 -24.60 -17.86 -0.67
CA LYS A 184 -24.71 -18.68 -1.89
C LYS A 184 -25.74 -19.81 -1.73
N GLY A 185 -26.05 -20.20 -0.48
CA GLY A 185 -26.97 -21.29 -0.13
C GLY A 185 -28.43 -20.86 0.08
N GLU A 186 -28.70 -19.57 0.24
CA GLU A 186 -30.07 -19.03 0.23
C GLU A 186 -30.52 -18.82 -1.23
N LYS A 187 -31.13 -19.84 -1.82
CA LYS A 187 -31.92 -19.76 -3.05
C LYS A 187 -33.30 -20.36 -2.82
#